data_AF-B3P7P0-F1
#
_entry.id   AF-B3P7P0-F1
#
_cell.length_a   1.000
_cell.length_b   1.000
_cell.length_c   1.000
_cell.angle_alpha   90.00
_cell.angle_beta   90.00
_cell.angle_gamma   90.00
#
_symmetry.space_group_name_H-M   'P 1'
#
loop_
_entity.id
_entity.type
_entity.pdbx_description
1 polymer ?
#
loop_
_entity_poly.entity_id
_entity_poly.type
_entity_poly.pdbx_seq_one_letter_code
_entity_poly.pdbx_strand_id
1 'polypeptide(L)'
;MAKPHSDADASGLGYAYQLPSGGLLLRLKSSLSQFSDLFSDFSRYISPAYHHDRCERSVHMRLYSMHKREFVMVFLGFFTCFGLGIVIGLTGPPITSTSSLTAQQILANTSLAHSPTVLGKGPFAMKSPLTTTYSQQMWLIAKLVTDNNDDERYDKSFQVSVSIDGINEQHKPQSVIGSGVAHNRTRHLVCVRNDCEEFTVMHLGFLDYAHYIITVRFYGLESFHQKYNIRSITFYFKTYSPEFTQIEIWFRCIFLLFTFIVICWYAHTLRKYPIYDWSIEQRWLSVLLPLLLLYDNPFFPLIFLMNSWLPGMLDAILQATFLCSLLMFWLCIYHGLRQNERSFVRFYLVKVIVVLPIWLCAIVLATWEKCNELRDPTYSHFVDTKNYNGFKMFFYIACCMYVLYLVLLLLRAYTELRSMPYFDMRLKFLTLLMLFVLCISITVTTCRFGFGILEDNFVASLNTTYRSSAQFMCFYGLLNFYLYTMAYVYSPDGRFAQAELAVTKDNPAISMIDDSDEDVVYGSDEESRRPLTSVGGGAGKNDYDSD
;
A
#
# COMPACT_ATOMS: atom_id res chain seq x y z
N MET A 1 27.35 44.01 -72.69
CA MET A 1 26.43 42.93 -72.27
C MET A 1 25.83 43.36 -70.94
N ALA A 2 24.49 43.40 -70.89
CA ALA A 2 23.63 44.08 -69.90
C ALA A 2 24.09 43.95 -68.44
N LYS A 3 24.42 45.07 -67.76
CA LYS A 3 23.57 46.08 -67.05
C LYS A 3 23.18 45.65 -65.61
N PRO A 4 23.09 46.61 -64.67
CA PRO A 4 23.69 46.52 -63.35
C PRO A 4 22.70 46.77 -62.19
N HIS A 5 23.23 46.75 -60.97
CA HIS A 5 22.64 47.32 -59.75
C HIS A 5 22.19 48.78 -59.91
N SER A 6 21.08 49.13 -59.24
CA SER A 6 20.62 50.49 -58.87
C SER A 6 19.78 50.36 -57.59
N ASP A 7 20.20 50.98 -56.48
CA ASP A 7 19.65 52.24 -55.91
C ASP A 7 18.32 52.00 -55.15
N ALA A 8 17.95 52.63 -54.04
CA ALA A 8 18.53 53.52 -53.04
C ALA A 8 17.46 53.68 -51.93
N ASP A 9 17.90 54.04 -50.72
CA ASP A 9 17.20 54.71 -49.60
C ASP A 9 15.66 54.78 -49.51
N ALA A 10 15.12 54.44 -48.31
CA ALA A 10 14.37 55.39 -47.47
C ALA A 10 13.84 54.73 -46.17
N SER A 11 14.20 55.36 -45.07
CA SER A 11 13.61 55.24 -43.72
C SER A 11 12.11 55.55 -43.69
N GLY A 12 11.32 54.79 -42.90
CA GLY A 12 9.95 55.15 -42.55
C GLY A 12 9.29 54.19 -41.56
N LEU A 13 9.03 54.68 -40.34
CA LEU A 13 8.26 54.00 -39.29
C LEU A 13 6.82 53.66 -39.74
N GLY A 14 6.27 52.54 -39.24
CA GLY A 14 4.84 52.26 -39.28
C GLY A 14 4.45 50.88 -38.76
N TYR A 15 4.06 50.83 -37.48
CA TYR A 15 3.13 49.92 -36.78
C TYR A 15 2.30 48.96 -37.65
N ALA A 16 1.87 47.75 -37.29
CA ALA A 16 1.92 46.91 -36.10
C ALA A 16 1.33 45.55 -36.52
N TYR A 17 1.72 44.43 -35.91
CA TYR A 17 0.77 43.37 -35.57
C TYR A 17 1.29 42.61 -34.34
N GLN A 18 0.79 43.04 -33.19
CA GLN A 18 0.85 42.33 -31.92
C GLN A 18 -0.39 41.44 -31.85
N LEU A 19 -0.19 40.13 -31.69
CA LEU A 19 -1.23 39.21 -31.23
C LEU A 19 -0.65 38.45 -30.03
N PRO A 20 -1.08 38.78 -28.79
CA PRO A 20 -0.65 38.09 -27.59
C PRO A 20 -1.63 36.98 -27.25
N SER A 21 -1.24 35.71 -27.42
CA SER A 21 -1.90 34.61 -26.71
C SER A 21 -0.88 33.52 -26.38
N GLY A 22 -0.38 33.54 -25.15
CA GLY A 22 0.62 32.59 -24.67
C GLY A 22 1.13 32.94 -23.26
N GLY A 23 0.28 33.57 -22.45
CA GLY A 23 0.64 34.17 -21.16
C GLY A 23 0.42 33.22 -20.00
N LEU A 24 1.31 32.25 -19.81
CA LEU A 24 1.70 31.73 -18.47
C LEU A 24 2.79 30.67 -18.65
N LEU A 25 2.55 29.72 -19.56
CA LEU A 25 3.40 28.54 -19.80
C LEU A 25 4.78 28.92 -20.33
N LEU A 26 4.87 29.92 -21.21
CA LEU A 26 6.14 30.43 -21.73
C LEU A 26 6.94 31.22 -20.69
N ARG A 27 6.26 31.97 -19.81
CA ARG A 27 6.91 32.68 -18.69
C ARG A 27 7.38 31.73 -17.60
N LEU A 28 6.63 30.66 -17.33
CA LEU A 28 7.06 29.56 -16.46
C LEU A 28 8.25 28.82 -17.06
N LYS A 29 8.23 28.53 -18.36
CA LYS A 29 9.34 27.87 -19.05
C LYS A 29 10.60 28.73 -19.08
N SER A 30 10.48 30.05 -19.31
CA SER A 30 11.63 30.97 -19.28
C SER A 30 12.16 31.20 -17.87
N SER A 31 11.30 31.22 -16.85
CA SER A 31 11.74 31.34 -15.46
C SER A 31 12.40 30.05 -14.99
N LEU A 32 11.86 28.87 -15.36
CA LEU A 32 12.47 27.56 -15.07
C LEU A 32 13.82 27.39 -15.75
N SER A 33 14.00 27.92 -16.97
CA SER A 33 15.32 27.90 -17.63
C SER A 33 16.32 28.81 -16.92
N GLN A 34 15.91 30.03 -16.54
CA GLN A 34 16.78 30.96 -15.80
C GLN A 34 17.15 30.45 -14.40
N PHE A 35 16.22 29.79 -13.70
CA PHE A 35 16.54 29.10 -12.44
C PHE A 35 17.44 27.88 -12.67
N SER A 36 17.22 27.10 -13.73
CA SER A 36 18.08 25.97 -14.10
C SER A 36 19.52 26.40 -14.37
N ASP A 37 19.73 27.54 -15.03
CA ASP A 37 21.06 28.06 -15.35
C ASP A 37 21.78 28.60 -14.11
N LEU A 38 21.05 29.31 -13.24
CA LEU A 38 21.60 29.78 -11.95
C LEU A 38 21.97 28.62 -11.02
N PHE A 39 21.17 27.55 -10.97
CA PHE A 39 21.49 26.34 -10.19
C PHE A 39 22.57 25.47 -10.84
N SER A 40 22.68 25.48 -12.17
CA SER A 40 23.78 24.86 -12.91
C SER A 40 25.12 25.47 -12.52
N ASP A 41 25.22 26.80 -12.54
CA ASP A 41 26.45 27.49 -12.15
C ASP A 41 26.77 27.32 -10.66
N PHE A 42 25.74 27.28 -9.80
CA PHE A 42 25.93 26.99 -8.37
C PHE A 42 26.37 25.53 -8.11
N SER A 43 25.90 24.56 -8.91
CA SER A 43 26.26 23.14 -8.80
C SER A 43 27.75 22.90 -9.08
N ARG A 44 28.33 23.69 -9.97
CA ARG A 44 29.75 23.63 -10.34
C ARG A 44 30.69 24.03 -9.20
N TYR A 45 30.18 24.80 -8.23
CA TYR A 45 30.94 25.25 -7.05
C TYR A 45 30.69 24.41 -5.78
N ILE A 46 29.65 23.57 -5.74
CA ILE A 46 29.30 22.77 -4.54
C ILE A 46 29.72 21.30 -4.65
N SER A 47 29.97 20.77 -5.85
CA SER A 47 30.48 19.41 -6.01
C SER A 47 31.65 19.35 -7.00
N PRO A 48 32.91 19.27 -6.55
CA PRO A 48 33.92 18.66 -7.40
C PRO A 48 33.45 17.23 -7.65
N ALA A 49 33.40 16.81 -8.91
CA ALA A 49 32.95 15.49 -9.31
C ALA A 49 33.83 14.42 -8.63
N TYR A 50 33.40 13.97 -7.46
CA TYR A 50 34.03 12.91 -6.72
C TYR A 50 33.65 11.61 -7.44
N HIS A 51 34.62 11.00 -8.12
CA HIS A 51 34.44 9.71 -8.78
C HIS A 51 33.84 8.71 -7.77
N HIS A 52 32.65 8.19 -8.08
CA HIS A 52 31.94 7.20 -7.28
C HIS A 52 32.51 5.80 -7.58
N ASP A 53 33.76 5.52 -7.19
CA ASP A 53 34.40 4.20 -7.37
C ASP A 53 33.67 3.04 -6.68
N ARG A 54 32.71 3.32 -5.80
CA ARG A 54 31.95 2.29 -5.08
C ARG A 54 30.81 1.66 -5.88
N CYS A 55 30.33 2.30 -6.95
CA CYS A 55 29.30 1.71 -7.81
C CYS A 55 29.82 0.53 -8.65
N GLU A 56 31.14 0.42 -8.81
CA GLU A 56 31.81 -0.67 -9.52
C GLU A 56 32.03 -1.90 -8.62
N ARG A 57 31.65 -1.85 -7.33
CA ARG A 57 31.82 -2.97 -6.37
C ARG A 57 30.50 -3.57 -5.89
N SER A 58 29.36 -2.95 -6.20
CA SER A 58 28.04 -3.51 -5.85
C SER A 58 27.50 -4.36 -6.97
N VAL A 59 26.93 -5.52 -6.65
CA VAL A 59 26.45 -6.51 -7.63
C VAL A 59 25.59 -5.86 -8.72
N HIS A 60 25.98 -6.03 -9.98
CA HIS A 60 25.22 -5.51 -11.12
C HIS A 60 23.81 -6.11 -11.18
N MET A 61 22.80 -5.23 -11.11
CA MET A 61 21.40 -5.60 -11.27
C MET A 61 21.07 -5.82 -12.74
N ARG A 62 20.07 -6.67 -13.01
CA ARG A 62 19.47 -6.87 -14.33
C ARG A 62 18.97 -5.57 -14.96
N LEU A 63 18.64 -4.54 -14.16
CA LEU A 63 18.32 -3.20 -14.67
C LEU A 63 19.39 -2.59 -15.59
N TYR A 64 20.69 -2.91 -15.42
CA TYR A 64 21.75 -2.37 -16.29
C TYR A 64 21.91 -3.14 -17.59
N SER A 65 21.57 -4.43 -17.59
CA SER A 65 21.72 -5.28 -18.76
C SER A 65 20.48 -5.33 -19.63
N MET A 66 19.31 -4.93 -19.10
CA MET A 66 18.06 -5.00 -19.83
C MET A 66 18.04 -4.09 -21.05
N HIS A 67 17.77 -4.69 -22.21
CA HIS A 67 17.53 -3.92 -23.43
C HIS A 67 16.18 -3.19 -23.33
N LYS A 68 16.00 -2.12 -24.11
CA LYS A 68 14.74 -1.34 -24.16
C LYS A 68 13.49 -2.21 -24.39
N ARG A 69 13.62 -3.33 -25.12
CA ARG A 69 12.53 -4.28 -25.40
C ARG A 69 12.15 -5.07 -24.15
N GLU A 70 13.13 -5.59 -23.42
CA GLU A 70 12.92 -6.32 -22.17
C GLU A 70 12.30 -5.42 -21.10
N PHE A 71 12.77 -4.18 -21.02
CA PHE A 71 12.19 -3.16 -20.15
C PHE A 71 10.71 -2.92 -20.42
N VAL A 72 10.32 -2.74 -21.70
CA VAL A 72 8.90 -2.58 -22.08
C VAL A 72 8.10 -3.84 -21.80
N MET A 73 8.67 -5.04 -22.02
CA MET A 73 7.99 -6.31 -21.71
C MET A 73 7.69 -6.46 -20.22
N VAL A 74 8.59 -6.02 -19.33
CA VAL A 74 8.35 -6.04 -17.87
C VAL A 74 7.15 -5.15 -17.50
N PHE A 75 7.08 -3.93 -18.03
CA PHE A 75 5.93 -3.04 -17.80
C PHE A 75 4.64 -3.60 -18.39
N LEU A 76 4.70 -4.14 -19.61
CA LEU A 76 3.55 -4.76 -20.24
C LEU A 76 3.04 -5.94 -19.39
N GLY A 77 3.94 -6.79 -18.90
CA GLY A 77 3.61 -7.89 -17.99
C GLY A 77 2.98 -7.42 -16.68
N PHE A 78 3.54 -6.35 -16.09
CA PHE A 78 2.95 -5.74 -14.90
C PHE A 78 1.53 -5.23 -15.15
N PHE A 79 1.31 -4.47 -16.24
CA PHE A 79 -0.01 -3.93 -16.57
C PHE A 79 -1.03 -5.02 -16.96
N THR A 80 -0.60 -6.09 -17.64
CA THR A 80 -1.49 -7.20 -17.97
C THR A 80 -1.89 -7.99 -16.73
N CYS A 81 -0.94 -8.35 -15.87
CA CYS A 81 -1.23 -9.03 -14.60
C CYS A 81 -2.13 -8.17 -13.70
N PHE A 82 -1.83 -6.88 -13.58
CA PHE A 82 -2.63 -5.95 -12.80
C PHE A 82 -4.04 -5.76 -13.40
N GLY A 83 -4.14 -5.59 -14.72
CA GLY A 83 -5.41 -5.47 -15.44
C GLY A 83 -6.29 -6.72 -15.30
N LEU A 84 -5.69 -7.91 -15.40
CA LEU A 84 -6.38 -9.18 -15.14
C LEU A 84 -6.93 -9.23 -13.71
N GLY A 85 -6.13 -8.80 -12.72
CA GLY A 85 -6.58 -8.67 -11.34
C GLY A 85 -7.82 -7.78 -11.19
N ILE A 86 -7.82 -6.60 -11.83
CA ILE A 86 -8.99 -5.70 -11.79
C ILE A 86 -10.22 -6.36 -12.43
N VAL A 87 -10.08 -6.99 -13.60
CA VAL A 87 -11.20 -7.65 -14.28
C VAL A 87 -11.80 -8.75 -13.41
N ILE A 88 -10.96 -9.58 -12.80
CA ILE A 88 -11.38 -10.63 -11.86
C ILE A 88 -12.15 -10.02 -10.68
N GLY A 89 -11.63 -8.93 -10.10
CA GLY A 89 -12.30 -8.25 -8.98
C GLY A 89 -13.62 -7.59 -9.37
N LEU A 90 -13.76 -7.09 -10.60
CA LEU A 90 -15.02 -6.54 -11.12
C LEU A 90 -16.09 -7.63 -11.36
N THR A 91 -15.67 -8.83 -11.76
CA THR A 91 -16.55 -10.00 -11.90
C THR A 91 -16.87 -10.68 -10.56
N GLY A 92 -16.22 -10.26 -9.48
CA GLY A 92 -16.41 -10.86 -8.16
C GLY A 92 -17.75 -10.48 -7.50
N PRO A 93 -18.21 -11.28 -6.53
CA PRO A 93 -19.42 -11.00 -5.76
C PRO A 93 -19.27 -9.74 -4.90
N PRO A 94 -20.38 -9.13 -4.46
CA PRO A 94 -20.34 -8.00 -3.53
C PRO A 94 -19.73 -8.42 -2.19
N ILE A 95 -18.94 -7.52 -1.59
CA ILE A 95 -18.24 -7.79 -0.33
C ILE A 95 -19.21 -7.98 0.83
N THR A 96 -20.27 -7.16 0.87
CA THR A 96 -21.23 -7.16 1.98
C THR A 96 -22.61 -7.55 1.51
N SER A 97 -23.25 -8.45 2.26
CA SER A 97 -24.67 -8.75 2.14
C SER A 97 -25.44 -7.92 3.16
N THR A 98 -26.57 -7.34 2.76
CA THR A 98 -27.41 -6.52 3.63
C THR A 98 -28.85 -7.03 3.61
N SER A 99 -29.42 -7.25 4.79
CA SER A 99 -30.85 -7.56 4.95
C SER A 99 -31.50 -6.48 5.82
N SER A 100 -32.69 -6.03 5.44
CA SER A 100 -33.41 -4.97 6.15
C SER A 100 -34.67 -5.51 6.82
N LEU A 101 -34.96 -4.99 8.01
CA LEU A 101 -36.19 -5.24 8.75
C LEU A 101 -36.76 -3.92 9.23
N THR A 102 -38.05 -3.69 8.95
CA THR A 102 -38.74 -2.50 9.44
C THR A 102 -39.32 -2.76 10.82
N ALA A 103 -39.35 -1.75 11.70
CA ALA A 103 -39.97 -1.82 13.02
C ALA A 103 -41.40 -2.36 12.99
N GLN A 104 -42.18 -2.01 11.97
CA GLN A 104 -43.54 -2.52 11.77
C GLN A 104 -43.58 -4.05 11.59
N GLN A 105 -42.61 -4.61 10.86
CA GLN A 105 -42.50 -6.07 10.66
C GLN A 105 -42.07 -6.77 11.94
N ILE A 106 -41.19 -6.15 12.72
CA ILE A 106 -40.72 -6.68 14.02
C ILE A 106 -41.88 -6.70 15.02
N LEU A 107 -42.68 -5.63 15.05
CA LEU A 107 -43.76 -5.45 16.03
C LEU A 107 -45.08 -6.12 15.63
N ALA A 108 -45.28 -6.51 14.36
CA ALA A 108 -46.55 -7.02 13.83
C ALA A 108 -47.19 -8.15 14.66
N ASN A 109 -46.36 -8.98 15.31
CA ASN A 109 -46.80 -10.14 16.10
C ASN A 109 -46.89 -9.85 17.60
N THR A 110 -46.73 -8.59 18.03
CA THR A 110 -46.73 -8.19 19.44
C THR A 110 -47.88 -7.24 19.75
N SER A 111 -48.40 -7.32 20.97
CA SER A 111 -49.43 -6.39 21.48
C SER A 111 -48.98 -4.92 21.50
N LEU A 112 -47.69 -4.67 21.33
CA LEU A 112 -47.06 -3.34 21.26
C LEU A 112 -47.22 -2.65 19.90
N ALA A 113 -47.67 -3.35 18.84
CA ALA A 113 -47.80 -2.78 17.49
C ALA A 113 -48.69 -1.52 17.42
N HIS A 114 -49.69 -1.42 18.28
CA HIS A 114 -50.68 -0.33 18.27
C HIS A 114 -50.35 0.83 19.22
N SER A 115 -49.28 0.74 20.02
CA SER A 115 -48.95 1.80 20.98
C SER A 115 -48.17 2.93 20.30
N PRO A 116 -48.59 4.20 20.45
CA PRO A 116 -47.96 5.35 19.80
C PRO A 116 -46.56 5.65 20.33
N THR A 117 -46.17 5.11 21.50
CA THR A 117 -44.87 5.41 22.14
C THR A 117 -43.78 4.40 21.79
N VAL A 118 -44.11 3.28 21.13
CA VAL A 118 -43.20 2.15 20.95
C VAL A 118 -42.05 2.48 20.00
N LEU A 119 -42.29 3.33 19.00
CA LEU A 119 -41.23 3.79 18.11
C LEU A 119 -40.17 4.63 18.84
N GLY A 120 -40.53 5.31 19.93
CA GLY A 120 -39.60 6.11 20.73
C GLY A 120 -38.85 5.35 21.83
N LYS A 121 -39.27 4.13 22.18
CA LYS A 121 -38.75 3.39 23.36
C LYS A 121 -38.28 1.96 23.05
N GLY A 122 -38.91 1.28 22.09
CA GLY A 122 -38.78 -0.17 21.94
C GLY A 122 -39.57 -0.95 23.00
N PRO A 123 -39.27 -2.23 23.25
CA PRO A 123 -38.13 -3.00 22.75
C PRO A 123 -38.31 -3.53 21.32
N PHE A 124 -37.24 -3.50 20.53
CA PHE A 124 -37.16 -4.16 19.22
C PHE A 124 -36.35 -5.44 19.35
N ALA A 125 -37.04 -6.57 19.51
CA ALA A 125 -36.44 -7.89 19.55
C ALA A 125 -36.44 -8.50 18.14
N MET A 126 -35.25 -8.71 17.60
CA MET A 126 -35.06 -9.09 16.20
C MET A 126 -34.10 -10.27 16.08
N LYS A 127 -34.47 -11.24 15.24
CA LYS A 127 -33.65 -12.41 14.92
C LYS A 127 -32.74 -12.07 13.74
N SER A 128 -31.45 -12.35 13.87
CA SER A 128 -30.49 -12.19 12.78
C SER A 128 -30.77 -13.17 11.63
N PRO A 129 -30.39 -12.81 10.39
CA PRO A 129 -30.31 -13.80 9.30
C PRO A 129 -29.36 -14.94 9.67
N LEU A 130 -29.41 -16.02 8.89
CA LEU A 130 -28.49 -17.15 9.06
C LEU A 130 -27.05 -16.67 8.87
N THR A 131 -26.26 -16.71 9.94
CA THR A 131 -24.85 -16.37 9.91
C THR A 131 -24.01 -17.64 9.89
N THR A 132 -22.97 -17.64 9.07
CA THR A 132 -21.96 -18.71 9.06
C THR A 132 -20.62 -18.12 9.47
N THR A 133 -19.63 -18.96 9.77
CA THR A 133 -18.25 -18.51 10.02
C THR A 133 -17.68 -17.71 8.84
N TYR A 134 -18.10 -18.02 7.61
CA TYR A 134 -17.74 -17.27 6.40
C TYR A 134 -18.32 -15.85 6.33
N SER A 135 -19.32 -15.52 7.15
CA SER A 135 -19.89 -14.17 7.23
C SER A 135 -18.99 -13.20 8.01
N GLN A 136 -17.89 -13.69 8.63
CA GLN A 136 -16.83 -12.97 9.36
C GLN A 136 -17.34 -12.08 10.52
N GLN A 137 -18.05 -11.01 10.19
CA GLN A 137 -18.49 -9.95 11.10
C GLN A 137 -19.94 -9.54 10.79
N MET A 138 -20.62 -8.97 11.78
CA MET A 138 -21.98 -8.46 11.63
C MET A 138 -22.11 -7.05 12.20
N TRP A 139 -22.67 -6.15 11.41
CA TRP A 139 -23.10 -4.82 11.86
C TRP A 139 -24.62 -4.76 11.89
N LEU A 140 -25.14 -4.10 12.93
CA LEU A 140 -26.52 -3.67 13.00
C LEU A 140 -26.57 -2.15 12.91
N ILE A 141 -27.17 -1.64 11.84
CA ILE A 141 -27.28 -0.21 11.56
C ILE A 141 -28.77 0.15 11.63
N ALA A 142 -29.10 1.25 12.30
CA ALA A 142 -30.47 1.76 12.34
C ALA A 142 -30.58 3.07 11.56
N LYS A 143 -31.69 3.21 10.82
CA LYS A 143 -32.06 4.43 10.11
C LYS A 143 -33.48 4.83 10.49
N LEU A 144 -33.66 6.10 10.85
CA LEU A 144 -34.95 6.67 11.22
C LEU A 144 -35.44 7.59 10.12
N VAL A 145 -36.76 7.59 9.92
CA VAL A 145 -37.45 8.53 9.04
C VAL A 145 -38.51 9.23 9.87
N THR A 146 -38.50 10.55 9.86
CA THR A 146 -39.46 11.41 10.57
C THR A 146 -40.47 12.00 9.59
N ASP A 147 -41.56 12.56 10.12
CA ASP A 147 -42.58 13.26 9.33
C ASP A 147 -42.30 14.77 9.23
N ASN A 148 -41.09 15.20 9.61
CA ASN A 148 -40.73 16.61 9.60
C ASN A 148 -40.40 17.08 8.16
N ASN A 149 -40.92 18.25 7.80
CA ASN A 149 -40.67 18.90 6.51
C ASN A 149 -39.74 20.11 6.62
N ASP A 150 -39.31 20.48 7.83
CA ASP A 150 -38.43 21.63 8.03
C ASP A 150 -37.02 21.37 7.48
N ASP A 151 -36.46 22.36 6.79
CA ASP A 151 -35.09 22.31 6.24
C ASP A 151 -33.99 22.46 7.30
N GLU A 152 -34.36 22.68 8.57
CA GLU A 152 -33.40 22.83 9.66
C GLU A 152 -32.71 21.50 9.99
N ARG A 153 -31.38 21.55 10.16
CA ARG A 153 -30.61 20.42 10.69
C ARG A 153 -30.75 20.40 12.20
N TYR A 154 -31.29 19.31 12.75
CA TYR A 154 -31.44 19.13 14.19
C TYR A 154 -30.65 17.91 14.69
N ASP A 155 -29.98 18.07 15.82
CA ASP A 155 -29.19 17.06 16.53
C ASP A 155 -29.86 16.71 17.86
N LYS A 156 -30.05 15.42 18.11
CA LYS A 156 -30.55 14.89 19.38
C LYS A 156 -29.63 13.79 19.88
N SER A 157 -29.14 13.94 21.10
CA SER A 157 -28.50 12.84 21.83
C SER A 157 -29.54 11.97 22.55
N PHE A 158 -29.34 10.65 22.48
CA PHE A 158 -30.18 9.64 23.12
C PHE A 158 -29.33 8.44 23.54
N GLN A 159 -29.87 7.57 24.39
CA GLN A 159 -29.18 6.36 24.84
C GLN A 159 -29.75 5.12 24.18
N VAL A 160 -28.87 4.24 23.72
CA VAL A 160 -29.21 2.95 23.13
C VAL A 160 -28.72 1.86 24.07
N SER A 161 -29.61 0.93 24.38
CA SER A 161 -29.29 -0.25 25.17
C SER A 161 -29.51 -1.49 24.31
N VAL A 162 -28.51 -2.35 24.26
CA VAL A 162 -28.51 -3.54 23.42
C VAL A 162 -28.25 -4.77 24.29
N SER A 163 -29.10 -5.78 24.15
CA SER A 163 -28.84 -7.13 24.66
C SER A 163 -28.72 -8.11 23.50
N ILE A 164 -27.74 -9.01 23.58
CA ILE A 164 -27.39 -9.96 22.52
C ILE A 164 -27.40 -11.37 23.10
N ASP A 165 -28.27 -12.21 22.55
CA ASP A 165 -28.36 -13.63 22.90
C ASP A 165 -28.11 -14.48 21.65
N GLY A 166 -27.15 -15.40 21.72
CA GLY A 166 -26.87 -16.40 20.69
C GLY A 166 -27.78 -17.61 20.85
N ILE A 167 -28.23 -18.21 19.75
CA ILE A 167 -29.01 -19.45 19.78
C ILE A 167 -28.06 -20.64 19.64
N ASN A 168 -27.96 -21.47 20.69
CA ASN A 168 -27.15 -22.69 20.67
C ASN A 168 -27.80 -23.78 19.80
N GLU A 169 -27.06 -24.86 19.52
CA GLU A 169 -27.57 -26.05 18.80
C GLU A 169 -28.84 -26.65 19.44
N GLN A 170 -28.97 -26.50 20.77
CA GLN A 170 -30.15 -26.91 21.54
C GLN A 170 -31.33 -25.91 21.45
N HIS A 171 -31.24 -24.94 20.54
CA HIS A 171 -32.23 -23.87 20.32
C HIS A 171 -32.53 -23.02 21.56
N LYS A 172 -31.59 -22.94 22.50
CA LYS A 172 -31.71 -22.12 23.72
C LYS A 172 -30.92 -20.82 23.56
N PRO A 173 -31.47 -19.67 24.01
CA PRO A 173 -30.76 -18.41 24.03
C PRO A 173 -29.68 -18.42 25.11
N GLN A 174 -28.44 -18.11 24.74
CA GLN A 174 -27.31 -17.90 25.63
C GLN A 174 -26.78 -16.48 25.45
N SER A 175 -26.62 -15.74 26.56
CA SER A 175 -26.13 -14.37 26.48
C SER A 175 -24.67 -14.33 26.05
N VAL A 176 -24.38 -13.56 25.00
CA VAL A 176 -23.03 -13.40 24.44
C VAL A 176 -22.22 -12.39 25.26
N ILE A 177 -22.90 -11.43 25.88
CA ILE A 177 -22.32 -10.42 26.76
C ILE A 177 -22.43 -10.94 28.20
N GLY A 178 -21.34 -10.85 28.97
CA GLY A 178 -21.27 -11.36 30.34
C GLY A 178 -22.51 -11.00 31.19
N SER A 179 -23.11 -12.03 31.78
CA SER A 179 -24.28 -12.05 32.68
C SER A 179 -24.99 -10.70 32.90
N GLY A 180 -25.93 -10.35 32.03
CA GLY A 180 -27.10 -9.52 32.38
C GLY A 180 -26.92 -8.00 32.39
N VAL A 181 -25.78 -7.45 31.98
CA VAL A 181 -25.62 -5.98 31.86
C VAL A 181 -25.73 -5.57 30.40
N ALA A 182 -26.92 -5.08 30.00
CA ALA A 182 -27.07 -4.39 28.74
C ALA A 182 -26.22 -3.11 28.75
N HIS A 183 -25.34 -2.94 27.77
CA HIS A 183 -24.51 -1.74 27.68
C HIS A 183 -25.35 -0.58 27.17
N ASN A 184 -25.34 0.52 27.93
CA ASN A 184 -26.00 1.76 27.56
C ASN A 184 -24.98 2.71 26.95
N ARG A 185 -25.16 3.06 25.68
CA ARG A 185 -24.29 4.00 24.96
C ARG A 185 -25.07 5.20 24.46
N THR A 186 -24.45 6.36 24.54
CA THR A 186 -25.00 7.59 23.97
C THR A 186 -24.76 7.62 22.48
N ARG A 187 -25.80 7.87 21.69
CA ARG A 187 -25.74 8.09 20.25
C ARG A 187 -26.30 9.46 19.92
N HIS A 188 -25.82 10.02 18.82
CA HIS A 188 -26.29 11.28 18.26
C HIS A 188 -27.10 10.97 17.02
N LEU A 189 -28.29 11.57 16.92
CA LEU A 189 -29.15 11.49 15.74
C LEU A 189 -29.17 12.86 15.10
N VAL A 190 -28.67 12.92 13.88
CA VAL A 190 -28.68 14.14 13.06
C VAL A 190 -29.64 13.91 11.91
N CYS A 191 -30.63 14.79 11.75
CA CYS A 191 -31.61 14.68 10.68
C CYS A 191 -31.69 15.97 9.87
N VAL A 192 -32.03 15.81 8.59
CA VAL A 192 -32.30 16.91 7.65
C VAL A 192 -33.62 16.60 6.96
N ARG A 193 -34.62 17.48 7.10
CA ARG A 193 -36.00 17.22 6.67
C ARG A 193 -36.57 15.98 7.37
N ASN A 194 -36.95 14.99 6.56
CA ASN A 194 -37.54 13.72 6.92
C ASN A 194 -36.51 12.60 7.07
N ASP A 195 -35.28 12.78 6.58
CA ASP A 195 -34.27 11.74 6.56
C ASP A 195 -33.21 11.96 7.65
N CYS A 196 -32.98 10.93 8.46
CA CYS A 196 -31.95 10.95 9.49
C CYS A 196 -30.71 10.18 9.06
N GLU A 197 -29.55 10.65 9.50
CA GLU A 197 -28.28 9.94 9.35
C GLU A 197 -28.36 8.57 10.03
N GLU A 198 -27.76 7.57 9.39
CA GLU A 198 -27.68 6.22 9.93
C GLU A 198 -26.68 6.14 11.09
N PHE A 199 -26.98 5.32 12.09
CA PHE A 199 -26.05 5.08 13.19
C PHE A 199 -25.88 3.59 13.48
N THR A 200 -24.67 3.22 13.87
CA THR A 200 -24.34 1.84 14.24
C THR A 200 -24.86 1.54 15.64
N VAL A 201 -25.77 0.58 15.74
CA VAL A 201 -26.32 0.07 17.00
C VAL A 201 -25.30 -0.84 17.67
N MET A 202 -24.78 -1.80 16.93
CA MET A 202 -23.74 -2.73 17.39
C MET A 202 -22.91 -3.27 16.23
N HIS A 203 -21.72 -3.76 16.57
CA HIS A 203 -20.81 -4.49 15.70
C HIS A 203 -20.29 -5.72 16.44
N LEU A 204 -20.41 -6.87 15.81
CA LEU A 204 -19.85 -8.13 16.27
C LEU A 204 -18.68 -8.51 15.37
N GLY A 205 -17.49 -8.58 15.97
CA GLY A 205 -16.24 -8.88 15.28
C GLY A 205 -16.01 -10.37 14.98
N PHE A 206 -16.74 -11.26 15.63
CA PHE A 206 -16.72 -12.72 15.41
C PHE A 206 -18.13 -13.28 15.60
N LEU A 207 -18.44 -14.35 14.87
CA LEU A 207 -19.75 -14.97 14.84
C LEU A 207 -19.65 -16.44 15.26
N ASP A 208 -20.01 -16.72 16.52
CA ASP A 208 -20.02 -18.07 17.10
C ASP A 208 -21.32 -18.85 16.85
N TYR A 209 -22.45 -18.14 16.73
CA TYR A 209 -23.78 -18.73 16.59
C TYR A 209 -24.36 -18.55 15.17
N ALA A 210 -25.23 -19.49 14.78
CA ALA A 210 -25.93 -19.44 13.49
C ALA A 210 -27.05 -18.37 13.46
N HIS A 211 -27.61 -18.06 14.63
CA HIS A 211 -28.61 -17.02 14.80
C HIS A 211 -28.40 -16.27 16.11
N TYR A 212 -28.64 -14.97 16.08
CA TYR A 212 -28.62 -14.07 17.22
C TYR A 212 -29.99 -13.45 17.41
N ILE A 213 -30.41 -13.30 18.66
CA ILE A 213 -31.55 -12.49 19.08
C ILE A 213 -30.97 -11.21 19.66
N ILE A 214 -31.28 -10.09 19.02
CA ILE A 214 -30.81 -8.78 19.44
C ILE A 214 -32.01 -7.98 19.89
N THR A 215 -31.97 -7.47 21.12
CA THR A 215 -33.01 -6.61 21.66
C THR A 215 -32.47 -5.20 21.83
N VAL A 216 -33.04 -4.26 21.08
CA VAL A 216 -32.66 -2.84 21.11
C VAL A 216 -33.71 -2.06 21.89
N ARG A 217 -33.27 -1.20 22.81
CA ARG A 217 -34.11 -0.25 23.56
C ARG A 217 -33.55 1.15 23.42
N PHE A 218 -34.45 2.11 23.21
CA PHE A 218 -34.10 3.52 23.11
C PHE A 218 -34.56 4.26 24.38
N TYR A 219 -33.67 5.08 24.93
CA TYR A 219 -33.92 5.92 26.09
C TYR A 219 -33.69 7.38 25.72
N GLY A 220 -34.65 8.26 26.07
CA GLY A 220 -34.60 9.69 25.77
C GLY A 220 -35.14 10.10 24.37
N LEU A 221 -35.39 9.13 23.49
CA LEU A 221 -35.96 9.36 22.16
C LEU A 221 -37.49 9.63 22.18
N GLU A 222 -38.16 9.35 23.30
CA GLU A 222 -39.60 9.64 23.49
C GLU A 222 -39.92 11.13 23.30
N SER A 223 -39.11 12.02 23.89
CA SER A 223 -39.26 13.48 23.74
C SER A 223 -39.12 13.95 22.28
N PHE A 224 -38.28 13.26 21.52
CA PHE A 224 -38.05 13.53 20.11
C PHE A 224 -39.22 13.03 19.25
N HIS A 225 -39.71 11.82 19.55
CA HIS A 225 -40.88 11.25 18.88
C HIS A 225 -42.13 12.12 19.06
N GLN A 226 -42.34 12.71 20.24
CA GLN A 226 -43.45 13.64 20.48
C GLN A 226 -43.34 14.93 19.66
N LYS A 227 -42.12 15.43 19.41
CA LYS A 227 -41.90 16.69 18.69
C LYS A 227 -41.93 16.52 17.17
N TYR A 228 -41.28 15.49 16.65
CA TYR A 228 -41.01 15.33 15.21
C TYR A 228 -41.72 14.13 14.56
N ASN A 229 -42.43 13.31 15.36
CA ASN A 229 -43.13 12.09 14.93
C ASN A 229 -42.29 11.16 14.03
N ILE A 230 -41.78 10.08 14.62
CA ILE A 230 -41.00 9.08 13.88
C ILE A 230 -41.98 8.22 13.07
N ARG A 231 -41.87 8.24 11.74
CA ARG A 231 -42.73 7.46 10.83
C ARG A 231 -42.33 5.99 10.77
N SER A 232 -41.03 5.73 10.65
CA SER A 232 -40.50 4.37 10.52
C SER A 232 -39.06 4.28 10.99
N ILE A 233 -38.71 3.15 11.59
CA ILE A 233 -37.34 2.77 11.92
C ILE A 233 -37.01 1.51 11.12
N THR A 234 -35.92 1.57 10.36
CA THR A 234 -35.42 0.44 9.57
C THR A 234 -34.09 -0.01 10.14
N PHE A 235 -33.98 -1.29 10.41
CA PHE A 235 -32.75 -1.93 10.86
C PHE A 235 -32.11 -2.69 9.71
N TYR A 236 -30.82 -2.46 9.47
CA TYR A 236 -30.02 -3.12 8.46
C TYR A 236 -29.01 -4.05 9.15
N PHE A 237 -29.14 -5.34 8.88
CA PHE A 237 -28.11 -6.31 9.16
C PHE A 237 -27.14 -6.35 7.99
N LYS A 238 -25.90 -5.97 8.24
CA LYS A 238 -24.83 -6.02 7.26
C LYS A 238 -23.80 -7.05 7.68
N THR A 239 -23.44 -7.97 6.80
CA THR A 239 -22.44 -9.02 7.04
C THR A 239 -21.54 -9.16 5.82
N TYR A 240 -20.38 -9.83 5.95
CA TYR A 240 -19.62 -10.21 4.77
C TYR A 240 -20.34 -11.31 4.00
N SER A 241 -20.31 -11.22 2.67
CA SER A 241 -20.85 -12.26 1.81
C SER A 241 -19.96 -13.50 1.89
N PRO A 242 -20.52 -14.70 2.15
CA PRO A 242 -19.73 -15.92 2.22
C PRO A 242 -19.05 -16.25 0.88
N GLU A 243 -19.68 -15.90 -0.25
CA GLU A 243 -19.11 -16.06 -1.59
C GLU A 243 -17.85 -15.20 -1.79
N PHE A 244 -17.88 -13.96 -1.27
CA PHE A 244 -16.71 -13.09 -1.30
C PHE A 244 -15.59 -13.63 -0.42
N THR A 245 -15.91 -14.07 0.80
CA THR A 245 -14.92 -14.65 1.73
C THR A 245 -14.22 -15.86 1.11
N GLN A 246 -14.93 -16.73 0.40
CA GLN A 246 -14.31 -17.88 -0.29
C GLN A 246 -13.29 -17.43 -1.34
N ILE A 247 -13.65 -16.43 -2.14
CA ILE A 247 -12.78 -15.85 -3.17
C ILE A 247 -11.56 -15.15 -2.52
N GLU A 248 -11.77 -14.44 -1.42
CA GLU A 248 -10.71 -13.79 -0.65
C GLU A 248 -9.67 -14.81 -0.16
N ILE A 249 -10.11 -15.95 0.41
CA ILE A 249 -9.22 -17.04 0.85
C ILE A 249 -8.38 -17.54 -0.34
N TRP A 250 -9.01 -17.81 -1.48
CA TRP A 250 -8.30 -18.31 -2.67
C TRP A 250 -7.26 -17.33 -3.20
N PHE A 251 -7.61 -16.05 -3.35
CA PHE A 251 -6.66 -15.06 -3.87
C PHE A 251 -5.52 -14.77 -2.91
N ARG A 252 -5.78 -14.65 -1.60
CA ARG A 252 -4.71 -14.52 -0.59
C ARG A 252 -3.78 -15.74 -0.65
N CYS A 253 -4.32 -16.95 -0.78
CA CYS A 253 -3.52 -18.17 -0.92
C CYS A 253 -2.66 -18.17 -2.20
N ILE A 254 -3.22 -17.77 -3.35
CA ILE A 254 -2.47 -17.67 -4.61
C ILE A 254 -1.33 -16.66 -4.51
N PHE A 255 -1.59 -15.47 -3.96
CA PHE A 255 -0.53 -14.46 -3.75
C PHE A 255 0.53 -14.96 -2.77
N LEU A 256 0.14 -15.61 -1.67
CA LEU A 256 1.07 -16.22 -0.72
C LEU A 256 1.97 -17.27 -1.37
N LEU A 257 1.42 -18.18 -2.20
CA LEU A 257 2.23 -19.17 -2.90
C LEU A 257 3.21 -18.52 -3.88
N PHE A 258 2.75 -17.49 -4.61
CA PHE A 258 3.60 -16.80 -5.57
C PHE A 258 4.67 -15.94 -4.88
N THR A 259 4.35 -15.22 -3.80
CA THR A 259 5.34 -14.50 -2.98
C THR A 259 6.40 -15.45 -2.46
N PHE A 260 6.00 -16.63 -1.96
CA PHE A 260 6.94 -17.64 -1.50
C PHE A 260 7.89 -18.13 -2.60
N ILE A 261 7.37 -18.40 -3.81
CA ILE A 261 8.19 -18.76 -4.98
C ILE A 261 9.18 -17.64 -5.32
N VAL A 262 8.73 -16.39 -5.35
CA VAL A 262 9.59 -15.22 -5.64
C VAL A 262 10.65 -15.04 -4.56
N ILE A 263 10.32 -15.21 -3.27
CA ILE A 263 11.28 -15.17 -2.16
C ILE A 263 12.36 -16.23 -2.35
N CYS A 264 11.96 -17.48 -2.61
CA CYS A 264 12.90 -18.59 -2.79
C CYS A 264 13.81 -18.35 -4.00
N TRP A 265 13.23 -17.92 -5.12
CA TRP A 265 13.96 -17.60 -6.33
C TRP A 265 14.96 -16.44 -6.10
N TYR A 266 14.51 -15.37 -5.46
CA TYR A 266 15.33 -14.19 -5.19
C TYR A 266 16.48 -14.50 -4.21
N ALA A 267 16.18 -15.20 -3.12
CA ALA A 267 17.17 -15.63 -2.13
C ALA A 267 18.19 -16.61 -2.73
N HIS A 268 17.73 -17.57 -3.55
CA HIS A 268 18.61 -18.51 -4.25
C HIS A 268 19.57 -17.77 -5.20
N THR A 269 19.07 -16.77 -5.90
CA THR A 269 19.87 -15.97 -6.83
C THR A 269 20.91 -15.11 -6.11
N LEU A 270 20.54 -14.52 -4.96
CA LEU A 270 21.46 -13.69 -4.15
C LEU A 270 22.45 -14.48 -3.31
N ARG A 271 22.20 -15.77 -3.01
CA ARG A 271 23.11 -16.62 -2.21
C ARG A 271 24.53 -16.70 -2.79
N LYS A 272 24.69 -16.50 -4.10
CA LYS A 272 26.00 -16.49 -4.77
C LYS A 272 26.89 -15.32 -4.37
N TYR A 273 26.31 -14.25 -3.80
CA TYR A 273 27.02 -13.02 -3.48
C TYR A 273 27.01 -12.75 -1.98
N PRO A 274 28.13 -12.33 -1.39
CA PRO A 274 28.17 -11.98 0.02
C PRO A 274 27.35 -10.71 0.30
N ILE A 275 26.73 -10.65 1.48
CA ILE A 275 25.79 -9.57 1.88
C ILE A 275 26.44 -8.18 1.82
N TYR A 276 27.76 -8.08 2.01
CA TYR A 276 28.46 -6.79 2.01
C TYR A 276 28.47 -6.12 0.62
N ASP A 277 28.41 -6.90 -0.46
CA ASP A 277 28.38 -6.40 -1.85
C ASP A 277 26.95 -6.09 -2.35
N TRP A 278 25.93 -6.42 -1.56
CA TRP A 278 24.55 -6.16 -1.95
C TRP A 278 24.26 -4.66 -2.00
N SER A 279 23.58 -4.26 -3.07
CA SER A 279 23.01 -2.91 -3.19
C SER A 279 21.96 -2.63 -2.11
N ILE A 280 21.67 -1.35 -1.87
CA ILE A 280 20.70 -0.94 -0.85
C ILE A 280 19.28 -1.41 -1.22
N GLU A 281 18.96 -1.40 -2.51
CA GLU A 281 17.69 -1.88 -3.07
C GLU A 281 17.54 -3.38 -2.82
N GLN A 282 18.59 -4.18 -3.07
CA GLN A 282 18.56 -5.62 -2.86
C GLN A 282 18.43 -5.99 -1.38
N ARG A 283 19.15 -5.29 -0.49
CA ARG A 283 19.03 -5.51 0.97
C ARG A 283 17.63 -5.23 1.47
N TRP A 284 17.02 -4.13 1.06
CA TRP A 284 15.66 -3.80 1.48
C TRP A 284 14.61 -4.71 0.85
N LEU A 285 14.77 -5.12 -0.42
CA LEU A 285 13.89 -6.11 -1.03
C LEU A 285 13.95 -7.46 -0.30
N SER A 286 15.12 -7.87 0.17
CA SER A 286 15.28 -9.08 0.98
C SER A 286 14.51 -9.01 2.31
N VAL A 287 14.25 -7.81 2.84
CA VAL A 287 13.43 -7.60 4.05
C VAL A 287 11.94 -7.44 3.67
N LEU A 288 11.65 -6.74 2.58
CA LEU A 288 10.30 -6.38 2.17
C LEU A 288 9.53 -7.57 1.58
N LEU A 289 10.19 -8.52 0.92
CA LEU A 289 9.55 -9.72 0.39
C LEU A 289 9.00 -10.64 1.50
N PRO A 290 9.75 -10.97 2.58
CA PRO A 290 9.17 -11.65 3.75
C PRO A 290 8.04 -10.87 4.42
N LEU A 291 8.12 -9.53 4.49
CA LEU A 291 7.03 -8.71 5.02
C LEU A 291 5.78 -8.74 4.12
N LEU A 292 5.95 -8.86 2.80
CA LEU A 292 4.84 -9.06 1.86
C LEU A 292 4.15 -10.41 2.07
N LEU A 293 4.92 -11.47 2.33
CA LEU A 293 4.36 -12.78 2.71
C LEU A 293 3.48 -12.66 3.98
N LEU A 294 3.93 -11.87 4.95
CA LEU A 294 3.16 -11.59 6.17
C LEU A 294 1.93 -10.71 5.90
N TYR A 295 2.02 -9.78 4.95
CA TYR A 295 0.88 -8.97 4.49
C TYR A 295 -0.20 -9.82 3.81
N ASP A 296 0.17 -10.81 3.00
CA ASP A 296 -0.78 -11.77 2.41
C ASP A 296 -1.42 -12.70 3.45
N ASN A 297 -0.92 -12.67 4.69
CA ASN A 297 -1.44 -13.32 5.89
C ASN A 297 -1.58 -14.86 5.77
N PRO A 298 -0.53 -15.63 6.12
CA PRO A 298 -0.62 -17.10 6.16
C PRO A 298 -1.60 -17.64 7.19
N PHE A 299 -2.00 -16.83 8.17
CA PHE A 299 -2.91 -17.19 9.25
C PHE A 299 -4.37 -16.85 8.95
N PHE A 300 -4.68 -16.35 7.75
CA PHE A 300 -6.05 -15.98 7.40
C PHE A 300 -7.05 -17.14 7.56
N PRO A 301 -6.75 -18.39 7.13
CA PRO A 301 -7.66 -19.52 7.38
C PRO A 301 -7.89 -19.82 8.87
N LEU A 302 -6.93 -19.47 9.74
CA LEU A 302 -7.03 -19.69 11.18
C LEU A 302 -8.17 -18.88 11.82
N ILE A 303 -8.56 -17.76 11.21
CA ILE A 303 -9.70 -16.93 11.66
C ILE A 303 -11.00 -17.75 11.66
N PHE A 304 -11.15 -18.70 10.74
CA PHE A 304 -12.36 -19.53 10.63
C PHE A 304 -12.31 -20.80 11.51
N LEU A 305 -11.12 -21.19 11.94
CA LEU A 305 -10.88 -22.38 12.77
C LEU A 305 -10.84 -22.06 14.26
N MET A 306 -10.36 -20.85 14.60
CA MET A 306 -10.25 -20.38 15.97
C MET A 306 -11.17 -19.18 16.18
N ASN A 307 -12.17 -19.34 17.04
CA ASN A 307 -13.03 -18.26 17.50
C ASN A 307 -12.28 -17.40 18.53
N SER A 308 -11.27 -16.67 18.06
CA SER A 308 -10.42 -15.83 18.88
C SER A 308 -10.17 -14.48 18.21
N TRP A 309 -9.94 -13.47 19.03
CA TRP A 309 -9.60 -12.12 18.58
C TRP A 309 -8.16 -12.02 18.05
N LEU A 310 -7.29 -12.97 18.45
CA LEU A 310 -5.85 -12.92 18.18
C LEU A 310 -5.51 -12.92 16.68
N PRO A 311 -6.06 -13.81 15.83
CA PRO A 311 -5.75 -13.81 14.40
C PRO A 311 -6.13 -12.51 13.69
N GLY A 312 -7.24 -11.88 14.09
CA GLY A 312 -7.67 -10.59 13.56
C GLY A 312 -6.77 -9.42 13.97
N MET A 313 -6.29 -9.40 15.23
CA MET A 313 -5.29 -8.41 15.65
C MET A 313 -3.96 -8.60 14.92
N LEU A 314 -3.51 -9.86 14.77
CA LEU A 314 -2.27 -10.18 14.08
C LEU A 314 -2.31 -9.68 12.64
N ASP A 315 -3.40 -9.91 11.91
CA ASP A 315 -3.60 -9.41 10.54
C ASP A 315 -3.39 -7.88 10.46
N ALA A 316 -4.02 -7.13 11.36
CA ALA A 316 -3.90 -5.67 11.39
C ALA A 316 -2.45 -5.20 11.66
N ILE A 317 -1.73 -5.87 12.57
CA ILE A 317 -0.33 -5.56 12.89
C ILE A 317 0.58 -5.89 11.69
N LEU A 318 0.39 -7.06 11.07
CA LEU A 318 1.19 -7.49 9.92
C LEU A 318 0.97 -6.56 8.72
N GLN A 319 -0.27 -6.14 8.46
CA GLN A 319 -0.56 -5.19 7.39
C GLN A 319 0.05 -3.79 7.66
N ALA A 320 -0.13 -3.27 8.88
CA ALA A 320 0.40 -1.96 9.26
C ALA A 320 1.94 -1.93 9.23
N THR A 321 2.60 -3.00 9.68
CA THR A 321 4.07 -3.13 9.64
C THR A 321 4.59 -3.18 8.20
N PHE A 322 3.95 -3.96 7.31
CA PHE A 322 4.33 -4.00 5.90
C PHE A 322 4.20 -2.63 5.21
N LEU A 323 3.06 -1.95 5.37
CA LEU A 323 2.83 -0.64 4.75
C LEU A 323 3.83 0.40 5.26
N CYS A 324 4.12 0.43 6.55
CA CYS A 324 5.13 1.33 7.11
C CYS A 324 6.55 0.99 6.62
N SER A 325 6.86 -0.30 6.46
CA SER A 325 8.13 -0.73 5.86
C SER A 325 8.26 -0.32 4.40
N LEU A 326 7.16 -0.31 3.63
CA LEU A 326 7.12 0.17 2.25
C LEU A 326 7.40 1.68 2.17
N LEU A 327 6.80 2.47 3.06
CA LEU A 327 7.09 3.90 3.18
C LEU A 327 8.56 4.16 3.54
N MET A 328 9.09 3.39 4.49
CA MET A 328 10.51 3.43 4.87
C MET A 328 11.43 3.06 3.70
N PHE A 329 11.06 2.06 2.90
CA PHE A 329 11.79 1.62 1.72
C PHE A 329 11.94 2.75 0.69
N TRP A 330 10.86 3.49 0.38
CA TRP A 330 10.94 4.62 -0.55
C TRP A 330 11.91 5.71 -0.08
N LEU A 331 11.84 6.10 1.20
CA LEU A 331 12.79 7.06 1.77
C LEU A 331 14.24 6.55 1.72
N CYS A 332 14.43 5.25 1.94
CA CYS A 332 15.75 4.64 1.92
C CYS A 332 16.38 4.59 0.54
N ILE A 333 15.61 4.33 -0.52
CA ILE A 333 16.17 4.31 -1.88
C ILE A 333 16.54 5.73 -2.33
N TYR A 334 15.63 6.70 -2.22
CA TYR A 334 15.91 8.06 -2.72
C TYR A 334 17.13 8.70 -2.03
N HIS A 335 17.30 8.46 -0.74
CA HIS A 335 18.51 8.89 -0.03
C HIS A 335 19.71 7.99 -0.34
N GLY A 336 19.49 6.68 -0.43
CA GLY A 336 20.54 5.68 -0.69
C GLY A 336 21.25 5.88 -2.02
N LEU A 337 20.54 6.39 -3.04
CA LEU A 337 21.08 6.78 -4.33
C LEU A 337 22.10 7.95 -4.25
N ARG A 338 22.10 8.74 -3.17
CA ARG A 338 22.92 9.96 -3.03
C ARG A 338 24.19 9.79 -2.19
N GLN A 339 24.17 8.96 -1.15
CA GLN A 339 25.20 9.00 -0.10
C GLN A 339 26.07 7.74 -0.07
N ASN A 340 27.38 7.94 -0.30
CA ASN A 340 28.37 6.86 -0.48
C ASN A 340 29.03 6.39 0.84
N GLU A 341 29.15 7.27 1.84
CA GLU A 341 29.62 6.94 3.18
C GLU A 341 28.46 6.92 4.18
N ARG A 342 28.30 5.78 4.85
CA ARG A 342 27.09 5.47 5.62
C ARG A 342 27.48 5.03 7.03
N SER A 343 27.29 5.91 8.01
CA SER A 343 27.08 5.42 9.37
C SER A 343 25.63 4.97 9.48
N PHE A 344 25.43 3.71 9.86
CA PHE A 344 24.11 3.08 10.00
C PHE A 344 23.16 3.98 10.83
N VAL A 345 23.66 4.52 11.93
CA VAL A 345 22.86 5.38 12.82
C VAL A 345 22.44 6.68 12.15
N ARG A 346 23.36 7.49 11.60
CA ARG A 346 22.99 8.80 11.03
C ARG A 346 22.11 8.66 9.78
N PHE A 347 22.27 7.57 9.02
CA PHE A 347 21.48 7.35 7.81
C PHE A 347 20.04 6.88 8.10
N TYR A 348 19.84 5.96 9.03
CA TYR A 348 18.52 5.39 9.30
C TYR A 348 17.73 6.19 10.35
N LEU A 349 18.37 6.84 11.31
CA LEU A 349 17.70 7.47 12.46
C LEU A 349 16.69 8.54 12.05
N VAL A 350 17.05 9.48 11.17
CA VAL A 350 16.12 10.52 10.71
C VAL A 350 14.90 9.92 9.99
N LYS A 351 15.12 8.86 9.22
CA LYS A 351 14.05 8.18 8.46
C LYS A 351 13.10 7.42 9.40
N VAL A 352 13.66 6.72 10.39
CA VAL A 352 12.88 6.04 11.44
C VAL A 352 12.08 7.07 12.23
N ILE A 353 12.63 8.23 12.59
CA ILE A 353 11.89 9.28 13.30
C ILE A 353 10.67 9.78 12.50
N VAL A 354 10.75 9.81 11.17
CA VAL A 354 9.62 10.25 10.33
C VAL A 354 8.55 9.14 10.20
N VAL A 355 8.95 7.88 10.07
CA VAL A 355 8.01 6.76 9.82
C VAL A 355 7.45 6.14 11.11
N LEU A 356 8.25 6.09 12.18
CA LEU A 356 7.87 5.46 13.45
C LEU A 356 6.60 6.07 14.09
N PRO A 357 6.38 7.39 14.09
CA PRO A 357 5.13 7.96 14.60
C PRO A 357 3.89 7.46 13.84
N ILE A 358 3.98 7.31 12.51
CA ILE A 358 2.89 6.79 11.68
C ILE A 358 2.59 5.34 12.06
N TRP A 359 3.63 4.53 12.21
CA TRP A 359 3.52 3.11 12.58
C TRP A 359 2.95 2.92 13.99
N LEU A 360 3.48 3.65 14.98
CA LEU A 360 2.97 3.62 16.35
C LEU A 360 1.50 4.03 16.39
N CYS A 361 1.12 5.04 15.61
CA CYS A 361 -0.26 5.45 15.54
C CYS A 361 -1.18 4.38 14.96
N ALA A 362 -0.76 3.75 13.85
CA ALA A 362 -1.54 2.70 13.21
C ALA A 362 -1.77 1.50 14.14
N ILE A 363 -0.72 1.05 14.84
CA ILE A 363 -0.84 -0.08 15.78
C ILE A 363 -1.69 0.27 16.98
N VAL A 364 -1.45 1.43 17.62
CA VAL A 364 -2.21 1.82 18.80
C VAL A 364 -3.71 1.93 18.49
N LEU A 365 -4.10 2.51 17.35
CA LEU A 365 -5.51 2.55 16.93
C LEU A 365 -6.06 1.16 16.67
N ALA A 366 -5.36 0.33 15.88
CA ALA A 366 -5.84 -1.00 15.53
C ALA A 366 -6.04 -1.89 16.77
N THR A 367 -5.09 -1.87 17.71
CA THR A 367 -5.19 -2.62 18.96
C THR A 367 -6.27 -2.04 19.87
N TRP A 368 -6.34 -0.71 20.01
CA TRP A 368 -7.33 -0.05 20.86
C TRP A 368 -8.77 -0.32 20.39
N GLU A 369 -9.00 -0.22 19.08
CA GLU A 369 -10.29 -0.51 18.46
C GLU A 369 -10.69 -1.97 18.71
N LYS A 370 -9.83 -2.93 18.35
CA LYS A 370 -10.15 -4.36 18.46
C LYS A 370 -10.35 -4.81 19.91
N CYS A 371 -9.57 -4.28 20.86
CA CYS A 371 -9.75 -4.60 22.26
C CYS A 371 -11.05 -4.04 22.84
N ASN A 372 -11.49 -2.86 22.41
CA ASN A 372 -12.73 -2.25 22.90
C ASN A 372 -13.97 -2.86 22.23
N GLU A 373 -13.92 -3.18 20.93
CA GLU A 373 -14.96 -3.94 20.23
C GLU A 373 -15.20 -5.32 20.89
N LEU A 374 -14.13 -5.98 21.33
CA LEU A 374 -14.23 -7.27 22.03
C LEU A 374 -14.91 -7.16 23.40
N ARG A 375 -14.63 -6.07 24.14
CA ARG A 375 -15.21 -5.86 25.48
C ARG A 375 -16.65 -5.37 25.40
N ASP A 376 -16.95 -4.54 24.41
CA ASP A 376 -18.27 -3.95 24.22
C ASP A 376 -18.60 -3.89 22.71
N PRO A 377 -19.52 -4.74 22.22
CA PRO A 377 -19.93 -4.75 20.81
C PRO A 377 -20.75 -3.51 20.42
N THR A 378 -21.17 -2.68 21.39
CA THR A 378 -21.85 -1.40 21.13
C THR A 378 -20.87 -0.23 21.05
N TYR A 379 -19.57 -0.46 21.26
CA TYR A 379 -18.56 0.60 21.18
C TYR A 379 -18.41 1.14 19.75
N SER A 380 -18.37 2.46 19.60
CA SER A 380 -18.01 3.12 18.35
C SER A 380 -16.90 4.14 18.59
N HIS A 381 -15.77 3.99 17.90
CA HIS A 381 -14.61 4.84 18.12
C HIS A 381 -14.86 6.32 17.75
N PHE A 382 -15.83 6.62 16.87
CA PHE A 382 -16.17 7.98 16.44
C PHE A 382 -16.81 8.82 17.55
N VAL A 383 -17.69 8.23 18.34
CA VAL A 383 -18.55 8.95 19.30
C VAL A 383 -18.03 8.78 20.72
N ASP A 384 -17.48 7.61 21.05
CA ASP A 384 -17.20 7.23 22.44
C ASP A 384 -15.80 7.68 22.90
N THR A 385 -14.91 8.11 22.00
CA THR A 385 -13.52 8.48 22.35
C THR A 385 -13.28 9.99 22.33
N LYS A 386 -13.21 10.60 23.51
CA LYS A 386 -12.89 12.04 23.65
C LYS A 386 -11.50 12.43 23.10
N ASN A 387 -10.51 11.54 23.21
CA ASN A 387 -9.13 11.79 22.80
C ASN A 387 -8.85 11.45 21.31
N TYR A 388 -9.85 10.94 20.58
CA TYR A 388 -9.68 10.50 19.20
C TYR A 388 -9.29 11.65 18.27
N ASN A 389 -9.88 12.85 18.48
CA ASN A 389 -9.54 14.04 17.71
C ASN A 389 -8.06 14.43 17.85
N GLY A 390 -7.48 14.31 19.05
CA GLY A 390 -6.05 14.58 19.27
C GLY A 390 -5.16 13.59 18.52
N PHE A 391 -5.50 12.30 18.59
CA PHE A 391 -4.78 11.24 17.90
C PHE A 391 -4.87 11.37 16.37
N LYS A 392 -6.08 11.68 15.88
CA LYS A 392 -6.37 11.99 14.47
C LYS A 392 -5.48 13.12 13.95
N MET A 393 -5.42 14.25 14.68
CA MET A 393 -4.57 15.38 14.31
C MET A 393 -3.09 15.00 14.27
N PHE A 394 -2.61 14.25 15.27
CA PHE A 394 -1.23 13.79 15.32
C PHE A 394 -0.87 12.88 14.13
N PHE A 395 -1.76 11.96 13.74
CA PHE A 395 -1.57 11.11 12.57
C PHE A 395 -1.46 11.91 11.26
N TYR A 396 -2.33 12.93 11.06
CA TYR A 396 -2.24 13.79 9.88
C TYR A 396 -0.97 14.63 9.83
N ILE A 397 -0.52 15.15 10.98
CA ILE A 397 0.75 15.91 11.06
C ILE A 397 1.92 15.00 10.68
N ALA A 398 1.98 13.77 11.22
CA ALA A 398 3.02 12.81 10.88
C ALA A 398 3.01 12.44 9.39
N CYS A 399 1.83 12.20 8.80
CA CYS A 399 1.67 11.92 7.37
C CYS A 399 2.10 13.12 6.50
N CYS A 400 1.72 14.34 6.87
CA CYS A 400 2.14 15.55 6.16
C CYS A 400 3.67 15.73 6.19
N MET A 401 4.29 15.54 7.36
CA MET A 401 5.74 15.58 7.52
C MET A 401 6.44 14.53 6.64
N TYR A 402 5.88 13.31 6.55
CA TYR A 402 6.40 12.27 5.66
C TYR A 402 6.31 12.68 4.19
N VAL A 403 5.17 13.18 3.72
CA VAL A 403 4.98 13.59 2.32
C VAL A 403 5.92 14.74 1.96
N LEU A 404 6.05 15.74 2.82
CA LEU A 404 6.99 16.85 2.63
C LEU A 404 8.42 16.34 2.52
N TYR A 405 8.83 15.43 3.40
CA TYR A 405 10.17 14.84 3.36
C TYR A 405 10.41 14.02 2.08
N LEU A 406 9.43 13.22 1.66
CA LEU A 406 9.50 12.45 0.41
C LEU A 406 9.63 13.36 -0.81
N VAL A 407 8.83 14.42 -0.89
CA VAL A 407 8.87 15.39 -2.00
C VAL A 407 10.22 16.11 -2.04
N LEU A 408 10.76 16.51 -0.88
CA LEU A 408 12.09 17.12 -0.81
C LEU A 408 13.19 16.17 -1.32
N LEU A 409 13.14 14.89 -0.94
CA LEU A 409 14.07 13.88 -1.43
C LEU A 409 13.92 13.65 -2.94
N LEU A 410 12.68 13.59 -3.44
CA LEU A 410 12.40 13.40 -4.86
C LEU A 410 12.89 14.59 -5.69
N LEU A 411 12.55 15.83 -5.30
CA LEU A 411 13.02 17.04 -5.98
C LEU A 411 14.55 17.11 -6.02
N ARG A 412 15.20 16.87 -4.88
CA ARG A 412 16.66 16.86 -4.79
C ARG A 412 17.28 15.75 -5.64
N ALA A 413 16.69 14.56 -5.64
CA ALA A 413 17.16 13.45 -6.48
C ALA A 413 17.07 13.81 -7.97
N TYR A 414 15.95 14.39 -8.42
CA TYR A 414 15.80 14.81 -9.81
C TYR A 414 16.75 15.95 -10.22
N THR A 415 17.05 16.89 -9.31
CA THR A 415 17.98 18.00 -9.61
C THR A 415 19.44 17.54 -9.66
N GLU A 416 19.87 16.68 -8.73
CA GLU A 416 21.27 16.27 -8.61
C GLU A 416 21.63 15.11 -9.58
N LEU A 417 20.75 14.10 -9.72
CA LEU A 417 21.05 12.90 -10.53
C LEU A 417 20.86 13.10 -12.04
N ARG A 418 20.23 14.18 -12.51
CA ARG A 418 20.14 14.47 -13.96
C ARG A 418 21.52 14.68 -14.59
N SER A 419 22.52 15.00 -13.78
CA SER A 419 23.91 15.15 -14.21
C SER A 419 24.63 13.82 -14.51
N MET A 420 24.04 12.67 -14.14
CA MET A 420 24.69 11.35 -14.24
C MET A 420 23.85 10.33 -15.06
N PRO A 421 24.34 9.86 -16.22
CA PRO A 421 23.54 9.03 -17.16
C PRO A 421 23.14 7.65 -16.61
N TYR A 422 23.96 7.02 -15.75
CA TYR A 422 23.66 5.69 -15.19
C TYR A 422 22.61 5.72 -14.06
N PHE A 423 22.59 6.80 -13.26
CA PHE A 423 21.63 6.97 -12.17
C PHE A 423 20.25 7.42 -12.67
N ASP A 424 20.18 8.06 -13.83
CA ASP A 424 18.96 8.52 -14.47
C ASP A 424 17.99 7.36 -14.81
N MET A 425 18.50 6.21 -15.28
CA MET A 425 17.66 5.03 -15.59
C MET A 425 17.10 4.36 -14.32
N ARG A 426 17.92 4.23 -13.27
CA ARG A 426 17.49 3.76 -11.93
C ARG A 426 16.36 4.61 -11.38
N LEU A 427 16.57 5.93 -11.40
CA LEU A 427 15.64 6.90 -10.84
C LEU A 427 14.32 6.91 -11.63
N LYS A 428 14.36 6.99 -12.96
CA LYS A 428 13.17 7.00 -13.83
C LYS A 428 12.31 5.75 -13.66
N PHE A 429 12.91 4.57 -13.59
CA PHE A 429 12.16 3.32 -13.38
C PHE A 429 11.45 3.32 -12.02
N LEU A 430 12.19 3.62 -10.95
CA LEU A 430 11.66 3.63 -9.59
C LEU A 430 10.57 4.68 -9.41
N THR A 431 10.81 5.91 -9.87
CA THR A 431 9.86 7.03 -9.69
C THR A 431 8.61 6.83 -10.51
N LEU A 432 8.70 6.31 -11.74
CA LEU A 432 7.54 6.01 -12.57
C LEU A 432 6.67 4.94 -11.91
N LEU A 433 7.28 3.85 -11.45
CA LEU A 433 6.55 2.75 -10.82
C LEU A 433 5.96 3.18 -9.47
N MET A 434 6.71 3.96 -8.67
CA MET A 434 6.23 4.52 -7.40
C MET A 434 5.07 5.50 -7.62
N LEU A 435 5.18 6.42 -8.58
CA LEU A 435 4.11 7.35 -8.91
C LEU A 435 2.86 6.60 -9.38
N PHE A 436 3.01 5.55 -10.18
CA PHE A 436 1.89 4.71 -10.58
C PHE A 436 1.17 4.08 -9.37
N VAL A 437 1.93 3.47 -8.45
CA VAL A 437 1.36 2.89 -7.22
C VAL A 437 0.68 3.95 -6.36
N LEU A 438 1.29 5.13 -6.19
CA LEU A 438 0.69 6.25 -5.47
C LEU A 438 -0.58 6.76 -6.15
N CYS A 439 -0.59 6.95 -7.47
CA CYS A 439 -1.77 7.41 -8.19
C CYS A 439 -2.94 6.45 -8.05
N ILE A 440 -2.70 5.13 -8.13
CA ILE A 440 -3.76 4.14 -7.95
C ILE A 440 -4.24 4.08 -6.50
N SER A 441 -3.33 4.07 -5.53
CA SER A 441 -3.72 4.07 -4.10
C SER A 441 -4.53 5.31 -3.73
N ILE A 442 -4.15 6.50 -4.22
CA ILE A 442 -4.92 7.74 -4.05
C ILE A 442 -6.28 7.63 -4.74
N THR A 443 -6.33 7.13 -5.98
CA THR A 443 -7.59 6.98 -6.73
C THR A 443 -8.56 6.04 -5.99
N VAL A 444 -8.07 4.90 -5.50
CA VAL A 444 -8.88 3.96 -4.71
C VAL A 444 -9.35 4.61 -3.39
N THR A 445 -8.50 5.41 -2.75
CA THR A 445 -8.85 6.14 -1.52
C THR A 445 -9.92 7.20 -1.77
N THR A 446 -9.80 7.98 -2.85
CA THR A 446 -10.81 8.97 -3.26
C THR A 446 -12.12 8.30 -3.65
N CYS A 447 -12.07 7.16 -4.36
CA CYS A 447 -13.27 6.38 -4.68
C CYS A 447 -13.92 5.77 -3.44
N ARG A 448 -13.16 5.53 -2.36
CA ARG A 448 -13.67 5.01 -1.09
C ARG A 448 -14.38 6.09 -0.27
N PHE A 449 -13.74 7.24 -0.09
CA PHE A 449 -14.21 8.29 0.83
C PHE A 449 -14.91 9.48 0.13
N GLY A 450 -14.95 9.51 -1.21
CA GLY A 450 -15.46 10.65 -1.98
C GLY A 450 -14.51 11.87 -1.93
N PHE A 451 -14.94 13.04 -2.40
CA PHE A 451 -14.20 14.29 -2.23
C PHE A 451 -14.12 14.77 -0.76
N GLY A 452 -14.85 14.10 0.15
CA GLY A 452 -14.85 14.35 1.60
C GLY A 452 -13.66 13.73 2.35
N ILE A 453 -12.47 13.64 1.74
CA ILE A 453 -11.24 13.06 2.33
C ILE A 453 -10.82 13.77 3.65
N LEU A 454 -11.35 14.98 3.87
CA LEU A 454 -11.15 15.78 5.09
C LEU A 454 -12.20 15.51 6.20
N GLU A 455 -13.27 14.77 5.92
CA GLU A 455 -14.26 14.38 6.94
C GLU A 455 -13.76 13.21 7.79
N ASP A 456 -14.33 13.07 8.99
CA ASP A 456 -13.89 12.25 10.14
C ASP A 456 -13.63 10.75 9.89
N ASN A 457 -13.89 10.27 8.68
CA ASN A 457 -13.94 8.86 8.30
C ASN A 457 -12.58 8.22 7.94
N PHE A 458 -11.57 9.01 7.57
CA PHE A 458 -10.31 8.46 7.02
C PHE A 458 -9.42 7.76 8.08
N VAL A 459 -9.23 8.36 9.25
CA VAL A 459 -8.34 7.81 10.30
C VAL A 459 -8.98 6.65 11.06
N ALA A 460 -10.30 6.67 11.12
CA ALA A 460 -11.15 5.73 11.84
C ALA A 460 -11.18 4.34 11.22
N SER A 461 -11.15 4.28 9.89
CA SER A 461 -11.21 3.02 9.12
C SER A 461 -9.87 2.72 8.45
N LEU A 462 -8.77 2.89 9.19
CA LEU A 462 -7.45 2.39 8.80
C LEU A 462 -7.42 0.86 8.65
N ASN A 463 -8.43 0.16 9.20
CA ASN A 463 -8.69 -1.25 8.92
C ASN A 463 -9.26 -1.40 7.49
N THR A 464 -8.63 -2.24 6.67
CA THR A 464 -8.83 -2.37 5.23
C THR A 464 -10.16 -3.04 4.86
N THR A 465 -11.29 -2.47 5.24
CA THR A 465 -12.61 -2.99 4.87
C THR A 465 -12.96 -2.53 3.45
N TYR A 466 -12.72 -3.35 2.44
CA TYR A 466 -12.97 -2.98 1.04
C TYR A 466 -14.47 -2.82 0.75
N ARG A 467 -14.86 -1.85 -0.09
CA ARG A 467 -16.28 -1.64 -0.47
C ARG A 467 -16.71 -2.55 -1.62
N SER A 468 -15.78 -2.87 -2.51
CA SER A 468 -15.99 -3.72 -3.69
C SER A 468 -14.83 -4.69 -3.86
N SER A 469 -15.13 -5.89 -4.38
CA SER A 469 -14.12 -6.92 -4.68
C SER A 469 -13.02 -6.40 -5.60
N ALA A 470 -13.36 -5.50 -6.53
CA ALA A 470 -12.38 -4.83 -7.39
C ALA A 470 -11.38 -3.97 -6.60
N GLN A 471 -11.80 -3.31 -5.51
CA GLN A 471 -10.89 -2.53 -4.68
C GLN A 471 -9.92 -3.41 -3.91
N PHE A 472 -10.40 -4.54 -3.39
CA PHE A 472 -9.58 -5.56 -2.74
C PHE A 472 -8.50 -6.07 -3.70
N MET A 473 -8.91 -6.56 -4.87
CA MET A 473 -7.99 -7.15 -5.84
C MET A 473 -7.03 -6.11 -6.46
N CYS A 474 -7.49 -4.87 -6.65
CA CYS A 474 -6.65 -3.76 -7.10
C CYS A 474 -5.55 -3.46 -6.07
N PHE A 475 -5.87 -3.31 -4.78
CA PHE A 475 -4.87 -2.97 -3.77
C PHE A 475 -3.88 -4.12 -3.50
N TYR A 476 -4.39 -5.34 -3.27
CA TYR A 476 -3.54 -6.52 -3.05
C TYR A 476 -2.71 -6.87 -4.29
N GLY A 477 -3.32 -6.86 -5.48
CA GLY A 477 -2.63 -7.12 -6.72
C GLY A 477 -1.57 -6.07 -7.05
N LEU A 478 -1.86 -4.78 -6.84
CA LEU A 478 -0.91 -3.69 -7.05
C LEU A 478 0.36 -3.89 -6.23
N LEU A 479 0.23 -4.13 -4.92
CA LEU A 479 1.36 -4.27 -4.00
C LEU A 479 2.19 -5.54 -4.28
N ASN A 480 1.52 -6.66 -4.55
CA ASN A 480 2.17 -7.92 -4.91
C ASN A 480 2.93 -7.81 -6.24
N PHE A 481 2.26 -7.41 -7.33
CA PHE A 481 2.91 -7.27 -8.62
C PHE A 481 3.98 -6.18 -8.64
N TYR A 482 3.83 -5.12 -7.84
CA TYR A 482 4.86 -4.10 -7.65
C TYR A 482 6.15 -4.71 -7.12
N LEU A 483 6.07 -5.50 -6.04
CA LEU A 483 7.25 -6.11 -5.43
C LEU A 483 7.83 -7.25 -6.25
N TYR A 484 7.01 -8.03 -6.96
CA TYR A 484 7.51 -9.04 -7.91
C TYR A 484 8.29 -8.39 -9.05
N THR A 485 7.76 -7.28 -9.58
CA THR A 485 8.43 -6.51 -10.63
C THR A 485 9.77 -5.97 -10.13
N MET A 486 9.80 -5.40 -8.92
CA MET A 486 11.06 -4.92 -8.34
C MET A 486 12.04 -6.05 -8.03
N ALA A 487 11.57 -7.18 -7.51
CA ALA A 487 12.40 -8.37 -7.26
C ALA A 487 13.04 -8.88 -8.56
N TYR A 488 12.29 -8.90 -9.66
CA TYR A 488 12.81 -9.26 -10.97
C TYR A 488 13.87 -8.27 -11.47
N VAL A 489 13.59 -6.97 -11.41
CA VAL A 489 14.46 -5.93 -11.96
C VAL A 489 15.74 -5.74 -11.14
N TYR A 490 15.68 -5.90 -9.83
CA TYR A 490 16.83 -5.77 -8.92
C TYR A 490 17.55 -7.10 -8.66
N SER A 491 17.10 -8.22 -9.25
CA SER A 491 17.88 -9.47 -9.27
C SER A 491 19.17 -9.29 -10.08
N PRO A 492 20.27 -9.96 -9.72
CA PRO A 492 21.52 -9.88 -10.47
C PRO A 492 21.42 -10.66 -11.78
N ASP A 493 22.10 -10.19 -12.82
CA ASP A 493 22.12 -10.88 -14.11
C ASP A 493 23.26 -11.90 -14.18
N GLY A 494 22.93 -13.15 -14.53
CA GLY A 494 23.90 -14.25 -14.54
C GLY A 494 25.04 -14.08 -15.55
N ARG A 495 24.82 -13.28 -16.60
CA ARG A 495 25.84 -13.02 -17.65
C ARG A 495 26.96 -12.11 -17.18
N PHE A 496 26.65 -11.15 -16.30
CA PHE A 496 27.64 -10.21 -15.74
C PHE A 496 28.34 -10.76 -14.51
N ALA A 497 27.67 -11.67 -13.77
CA ALA A 497 28.27 -12.43 -12.66
C ALA A 497 29.57 -13.15 -13.06
N GLN A 498 29.59 -13.69 -14.28
CA GLN A 498 30.73 -14.43 -14.83
C GLN A 498 31.82 -13.49 -15.36
N ALA A 499 31.42 -12.31 -15.86
CA ALA A 499 32.33 -11.28 -16.35
C ALA A 499 33.02 -10.52 -15.20
N GLU A 500 32.33 -10.21 -14.10
CA GLU A 500 32.96 -9.63 -12.90
C GLU A 500 33.98 -10.60 -12.28
N LEU A 501 33.68 -11.90 -12.20
CA LEU A 501 34.62 -12.89 -11.70
C LEU A 501 35.90 -12.95 -12.56
N ALA A 502 35.76 -12.75 -13.87
CA ALA A 502 36.88 -12.65 -14.80
C ALA A 502 37.65 -11.32 -14.64
N VAL A 503 36.95 -10.18 -14.51
CA VAL A 503 37.57 -8.85 -14.34
C VAL A 503 38.29 -8.69 -12.99
N THR A 504 37.77 -9.31 -11.91
CA THR A 504 38.48 -9.37 -10.62
C THR A 504 39.72 -10.27 -10.69
N LYS A 505 39.71 -11.27 -11.58
CA LYS A 505 40.87 -12.15 -11.84
C LYS A 505 41.91 -11.49 -12.75
N ASP A 506 41.46 -10.57 -13.62
CA ASP A 506 42.29 -9.86 -14.59
C ASP A 506 42.87 -8.53 -14.05
N ASN A 507 42.64 -8.18 -12.78
CA ASN A 507 43.27 -7.01 -12.18
C ASN A 507 44.69 -7.37 -11.68
N PRO A 508 45.77 -6.89 -12.33
CA PRO A 508 47.14 -7.30 -12.02
C PRO A 508 47.59 -6.93 -10.60
N ALA A 509 46.91 -5.98 -9.94
CA ALA A 509 47.19 -5.62 -8.55
C ALA A 509 46.58 -6.60 -7.52
N ILE A 510 45.56 -7.37 -7.90
CA ILE A 510 44.89 -8.36 -7.04
C ILE A 510 45.41 -9.77 -7.33
N SER A 511 45.70 -10.10 -8.60
CA SER A 511 46.31 -11.39 -8.96
C SER A 511 47.70 -11.59 -8.34
N MET A 512 48.45 -10.51 -8.12
CA MET A 512 49.76 -10.54 -7.43
C MET A 512 49.67 -10.72 -5.91
N ILE A 513 48.48 -10.60 -5.31
CA ILE A 513 48.26 -10.81 -3.87
C ILE A 513 47.76 -12.24 -3.60
N ASP A 514 47.10 -12.87 -4.58
CA ASP A 514 46.58 -14.25 -4.49
C ASP A 514 47.56 -15.32 -5.02
N ASP A 515 48.63 -14.90 -5.71
CA ASP A 515 49.72 -15.79 -6.16
C ASP A 515 50.83 -15.97 -5.09
N SER A 516 50.65 -15.44 -3.88
CA SER A 516 51.56 -15.67 -2.75
C SER A 516 50.87 -16.47 -1.64
N ASP A 517 51.15 -17.78 -1.65
CA ASP A 517 51.00 -18.78 -0.58
C ASP A 517 49.79 -19.73 -0.65
N GLU A 518 50.13 -21.04 -0.71
CA GLU A 518 49.32 -22.28 -0.54
C GLU A 518 48.55 -22.75 -1.81
N ASP A 519 48.87 -23.85 -2.51
CA ASP A 519 49.11 -25.23 -2.07
C ASP A 519 50.10 -25.98 -2.99
N VAL A 520 51.25 -26.38 -2.45
CA VAL A 520 52.12 -27.41 -3.02
C VAL A 520 51.58 -28.77 -2.53
N VAL A 521 50.74 -29.41 -3.34
CA VAL A 521 50.39 -30.83 -3.12
C VAL A 521 51.56 -31.68 -3.63
N TYR A 522 52.16 -32.42 -2.69
CA TYR A 522 53.24 -33.39 -2.89
C TYR A 522 53.02 -34.30 -4.10
N GLY A 523 54.11 -34.56 -4.83
CA GLY A 523 54.12 -35.27 -6.09
C GLY A 523 53.68 -36.73 -6.04
N SER A 524 53.22 -37.19 -7.19
CA SER A 524 53.52 -38.53 -7.69
C SER A 524 54.29 -38.36 -9.00
N ASP A 525 55.60 -38.58 -8.94
CA ASP A 525 56.41 -38.84 -10.13
C ASP A 525 55.87 -40.10 -10.81
N GLU A 526 55.44 -40.00 -12.07
CA GLU A 526 55.92 -40.88 -13.14
C GLU A 526 55.42 -40.36 -14.51
N GLU A 527 56.33 -40.42 -15.49
CA GLU A 527 56.05 -40.33 -16.93
C GLU A 527 55.59 -38.94 -17.44
N SER A 528 56.43 -38.07 -17.98
CA SER A 528 57.18 -38.36 -19.20
C SER A 528 58.01 -37.14 -19.59
N ARG A 529 59.33 -37.37 -19.63
CA ARG A 529 60.32 -36.51 -20.26
C ARG A 529 59.94 -36.27 -21.73
N ARG A 530 59.94 -35.00 -22.18
CA ARG A 530 60.86 -34.50 -23.23
C ARG A 530 60.73 -32.97 -23.41
N PRO A 531 61.86 -32.26 -23.58
CA PRO A 531 61.90 -30.79 -23.51
C PRO A 531 61.63 -30.10 -24.85
N LEU A 532 61.16 -28.85 -24.74
CA LEU A 532 61.16 -27.81 -25.76
C LEU A 532 62.58 -27.53 -26.26
N THR A 533 62.77 -27.52 -27.58
CA THR A 533 63.89 -26.80 -28.21
C THR A 533 63.35 -25.61 -28.98
N SER A 534 63.74 -24.42 -28.52
CA SER A 534 63.75 -23.20 -29.31
C SER A 534 64.99 -23.15 -30.21
N VAL A 535 65.03 -22.13 -31.07
CA VAL A 535 66.17 -21.62 -31.88
C VAL A 535 66.25 -22.11 -33.33
N GLY A 536 65.78 -21.24 -34.24
CA GLY A 536 66.67 -20.47 -35.13
C GLY A 536 67.15 -21.08 -36.44
N GLY A 537 66.99 -20.30 -37.52
CA GLY A 537 68.01 -20.18 -38.57
C GLY A 537 67.74 -20.95 -39.86
N GLY A 538 67.53 -20.20 -40.95
CA GLY A 538 67.19 -20.70 -42.29
C GLY A 538 68.19 -21.65 -42.95
N ALA A 539 67.68 -22.41 -43.92
CA ALA A 539 68.31 -22.62 -45.23
C ALA A 539 67.34 -23.40 -46.16
N GLY A 540 67.00 -22.76 -47.29
CA GLY A 540 67.01 -23.35 -48.63
C GLY A 540 66.27 -24.66 -48.94
N LYS A 541 65.36 -24.52 -49.92
CA LYS A 541 65.36 -25.23 -51.21
C LYS A 541 64.33 -26.36 -51.40
N ASN A 542 63.30 -25.99 -52.17
CA ASN A 542 62.79 -26.63 -53.39
C ASN A 542 61.92 -27.91 -53.35
N ASP A 543 60.74 -27.68 -53.90
CA ASP A 543 60.10 -28.33 -55.05
C ASP A 543 59.22 -29.58 -54.88
N TYR A 544 58.13 -29.50 -55.66
CA TYR A 544 57.23 -30.49 -56.24
C TYR A 544 55.91 -30.83 -55.53
N ASP A 545 54.85 -30.26 -56.13
CA ASP A 545 53.68 -30.92 -56.75
C ASP A 545 52.97 -32.04 -55.98
N SER A 546 51.66 -31.87 -55.78
CA SER A 546 50.67 -32.43 -56.72
C SER A 546 49.24 -32.05 -56.32
N ASP A 547 48.55 -31.53 -57.34
CA ASP A 547 47.10 -31.38 -57.61
C ASP A 547 46.21 -30.43 -56.77
#